data_AF-A0A173RLM1-F1
#
_entry.id   AF-A0A173RLM1-F1
#
_cell.length_a   1.000
_cell.length_b   1.000
_cell.length_c   1.000
_cell.angle_alpha   90.00
_cell.angle_beta   90.00
_cell.angle_gamma   90.00
#
_symmetry.space_group_name_H-M   'P 1'
#
loop_
_entity.id
_entity.type
_entity.pdbx_description
1 polymer ?
#
loop_
_entity_poly.entity_id
_entity_poly.type
_entity_poly.pdbx_seq_one_letter_code
_entity_poly.pdbx_strand_id
1 'polypeptide(L)'
;MTFAEWIREQKDICDKLKEQNYEDQKEIRNFFNDRIKRIFEIDLPKNKSYERIWGDNRDKNKRMYKALYGELKEDDIKFGEGEQRFFRAIFEIFSQSEDINNLKNNKWELYDLQQREKLWNIIEDMLEANDSWFVKELGWWGRHWDVENYLMEKIFVPHLYRIRKNLSKLKEEIDLYPEIKDEEYINKAISFEQSLDRYLSILFERAGENIFERINTKIRKLQQLIYGINIQSIEGVVEKNEITQEDVNFEAAIDRYLNFWDMRRNENDCINRILNKIEEIENIWSIYEVKTTYVPIKGLSDEGEGIPSYEKIEFVENKKFEERYKKIVKETELNCEEDEIFEKKLKGYANFAHRKINKYYKENVFREPKNDGGKINFLE
;
A
#
# COMPACT_ATOMS: atom_id res chain seq x y z
N MET A 1 -15.05 33.80 -4.55
CA MET A 1 -13.64 34.06 -4.85
C MET A 1 -13.11 32.89 -5.66
N THR A 2 -12.42 33.13 -6.78
CA THR A 2 -11.73 32.10 -7.56
C THR A 2 -10.35 31.82 -6.95
N PHE A 3 -9.67 30.73 -7.35
CA PHE A 3 -8.29 30.47 -6.91
C PHE A 3 -7.34 31.61 -7.28
N ALA A 4 -7.52 32.19 -8.47
CA ALA A 4 -6.70 33.31 -8.96
C ALA A 4 -6.86 34.57 -8.11
N GLU A 5 -8.09 34.84 -7.64
CA GLU A 5 -8.40 35.93 -6.71
C GLU A 5 -7.81 35.64 -5.33
N TRP A 6 -8.00 34.43 -4.82
CA TRP A 6 -7.47 34.02 -3.52
C TRP A 6 -5.94 34.13 -3.45
N ILE A 7 -5.22 33.60 -4.44
CA ILE A 7 -3.76 33.71 -4.51
C ILE A 7 -3.32 35.18 -4.51
N ARG A 8 -4.00 36.06 -5.26
CA ARG A 8 -3.70 37.50 -5.28
C ARG A 8 -3.91 38.18 -3.92
N GLU A 9 -4.86 37.71 -3.12
CA GLU A 9 -5.09 38.20 -1.75
C GLU A 9 -4.04 37.66 -0.75
N GLN A 10 -3.45 36.48 -1.01
CA GLN A 10 -2.39 35.88 -0.18
C GLN A 10 -0.99 36.41 -0.55
N LYS A 11 -0.72 37.68 -0.24
CA LYS A 11 0.55 38.34 -0.60
C LYS A 11 1.79 37.60 -0.06
N ASP A 12 1.71 37.08 1.16
CA ASP A 12 2.77 36.30 1.81
C ASP A 12 3.11 35.01 1.07
N ILE A 13 2.10 34.33 0.51
CA ILE A 13 2.27 33.12 -0.31
C ILE A 13 2.84 33.50 -1.69
N CYS A 14 2.28 34.52 -2.33
CA CYS A 14 2.71 35.00 -3.64
C CYS A 14 4.19 35.42 -3.65
N ASP A 15 4.62 36.20 -2.67
CA ASP A 15 5.98 36.73 -2.62
C ASP A 15 7.00 35.58 -2.47
N LYS A 16 6.72 34.62 -1.58
CA LYS A 16 7.56 33.42 -1.37
C LYS A 16 7.58 32.47 -2.58
N LEU A 17 6.46 32.33 -3.30
CA LEU A 17 6.42 31.50 -4.51
C LEU A 17 7.26 32.13 -5.63
N LYS A 18 7.24 33.46 -5.76
CA LYS A 18 8.11 34.18 -6.71
C LYS A 18 9.59 34.04 -6.36
N GLU A 19 9.95 34.09 -5.09
CA GLU A 19 11.33 33.81 -4.63
C GLU A 19 11.81 32.40 -5.03
N GLN A 20 10.88 31.47 -5.24
CA GLN A 20 11.14 30.11 -5.70
C GLN A 20 10.98 29.92 -7.22
N ASN A 21 10.88 31.02 -7.99
CA ASN A 21 10.68 31.04 -9.44
C ASN A 21 9.34 30.46 -9.92
N TYR A 22 8.27 30.57 -9.11
CA TYR A 22 6.90 30.36 -9.58
C TYR A 22 6.30 31.74 -9.88
N GLU A 23 6.38 32.17 -11.14
CA GLU A 23 6.06 33.55 -11.55
C GLU A 23 4.65 33.68 -12.12
N ASP A 24 4.19 32.66 -12.86
CA ASP A 24 2.88 32.68 -13.50
C ASP A 24 1.82 31.82 -12.80
N GLN A 25 0.55 32.06 -13.14
CA GLN A 25 -0.57 31.39 -12.50
C GLN A 25 -0.58 29.86 -12.75
N LYS A 26 -0.01 29.40 -13.88
CA LYS A 26 0.09 27.98 -14.21
C LYS A 26 1.17 27.30 -13.36
N GLU A 27 2.30 27.96 -13.15
CA GLU A 27 3.37 27.51 -12.27
C GLU A 27 2.90 27.41 -10.82
N ILE A 28 2.19 28.43 -10.32
CA ILE A 28 1.59 28.40 -8.98
C ILE A 28 0.58 27.26 -8.87
N ARG A 29 -0.26 27.04 -9.89
CA ARG A 29 -1.17 25.87 -9.91
C ARG A 29 -0.40 24.56 -9.85
N ASN A 30 0.68 24.43 -10.61
CA ASN A 30 1.51 23.22 -10.61
C ASN A 30 2.15 22.96 -9.24
N PHE A 31 2.60 24.01 -8.55
CA PHE A 31 3.13 23.91 -7.19
C PHE A 31 2.16 23.16 -6.26
N PHE A 32 0.88 23.56 -6.25
CA PHE A 32 -0.15 22.92 -5.42
C PHE A 32 -0.53 21.55 -5.96
N ASN A 33 -0.77 21.43 -7.27
CA ASN A 33 -1.20 20.17 -7.90
C ASN A 33 -0.20 19.05 -7.63
N ASP A 34 1.09 19.33 -7.74
CA ASP A 34 2.13 18.32 -7.53
C ASP A 34 2.13 17.83 -6.07
N ARG A 35 1.98 18.72 -5.10
CA ARG A 35 1.93 18.36 -3.67
C ARG A 35 0.68 17.59 -3.32
N ILE A 36 -0.47 18.09 -3.75
CA ILE A 36 -1.78 17.47 -3.51
C ILE A 36 -1.83 16.08 -4.14
N LYS A 37 -1.33 15.93 -5.37
CA LYS A 37 -1.14 14.64 -6.03
C LYS A 37 -0.33 13.68 -5.19
N ARG A 38 0.76 14.13 -4.56
CA ARG A 38 1.57 13.25 -3.70
C ARG A 38 0.89 12.91 -2.39
N ILE A 39 0.03 13.78 -1.85
CA ILE A 39 -0.72 13.50 -0.63
C ILE A 39 -1.77 12.42 -0.91
N PHE A 40 -2.63 12.65 -1.90
CA PHE A 40 -3.74 11.74 -2.21
C PHE A 40 -3.36 10.54 -3.09
N GLU A 41 -2.20 10.58 -3.74
CA GLU A 41 -1.75 9.60 -4.75
C GLU A 41 -2.70 9.43 -5.94
N ILE A 42 -3.47 10.48 -6.26
CA ILE A 42 -4.41 10.48 -7.39
C ILE A 42 -3.78 11.21 -8.56
N ASP A 43 -3.71 10.51 -9.69
CA ASP A 43 -3.34 11.12 -10.96
C ASP A 43 -4.52 11.90 -11.51
N LEU A 44 -4.28 13.17 -11.85
CA LEU A 44 -5.23 13.97 -12.61
C LEU A 44 -4.93 13.88 -14.11
N PRO A 45 -5.95 13.86 -14.97
CA PRO A 45 -5.77 14.11 -16.40
C PRO A 45 -4.99 15.41 -16.64
N LYS A 46 -4.15 15.44 -17.69
CA LYS A 46 -3.22 16.56 -17.97
C LYS A 46 -3.89 17.94 -18.10
N ASN A 47 -5.20 18.00 -18.35
CA ASN A 47 -6.00 19.22 -18.48
C ASN A 47 -6.79 19.59 -17.22
N LYS A 48 -6.64 18.84 -16.12
CA LYS A 48 -7.33 19.08 -14.84
C LYS A 48 -6.36 19.53 -13.75
N SER A 49 -6.86 20.36 -12.86
CA SER A 49 -6.19 20.79 -11.63
C SER A 49 -7.08 20.47 -10.42
N TYR A 50 -6.48 20.31 -9.24
CA TYR A 50 -7.22 19.97 -8.02
C TYR A 50 -8.21 21.06 -7.63
N GLU A 51 -7.83 22.34 -7.82
CA GLU A 51 -8.72 23.49 -7.65
C GLU A 51 -10.02 23.35 -8.48
N ARG A 52 -9.94 22.79 -9.71
CA ARG A 52 -11.07 22.64 -10.63
C ARG A 52 -11.96 21.50 -10.19
N ILE A 53 -11.37 20.35 -9.84
CA ILE A 53 -12.13 19.19 -9.37
C ILE A 53 -12.90 19.52 -8.09
N TRP A 54 -12.29 20.27 -7.18
CA TRP A 54 -12.92 20.61 -5.90
C TRP A 54 -13.99 21.69 -6.02
N GLY A 55 -13.83 22.70 -6.88
CA GLY A 55 -14.92 23.64 -7.15
C GLY A 55 -16.04 23.11 -8.06
N ASP A 56 -15.77 22.05 -8.84
CA ASP A 56 -16.76 21.33 -9.66
C ASP A 56 -17.70 20.44 -8.81
N ASN A 57 -17.20 19.87 -7.71
CA ASN A 57 -17.92 18.83 -6.95
C ASN A 57 -18.99 19.35 -5.98
N ARG A 58 -18.95 20.64 -5.60
CA ARG A 58 -19.90 21.28 -4.67
C ARG A 58 -21.33 21.41 -5.18
N ASP A 59 -21.56 21.36 -6.50
CA ASP A 59 -22.87 21.73 -7.07
C ASP A 59 -23.48 20.61 -7.91
N LYS A 60 -24.59 20.04 -7.41
CA LYS A 60 -25.36 18.99 -8.10
C LYS A 60 -25.81 19.46 -9.50
N ASN A 61 -26.06 20.77 -9.66
CA ASN A 61 -26.41 21.37 -10.94
C ASN A 61 -25.22 21.47 -11.89
N LYS A 62 -23.98 21.67 -11.40
CA LYS A 62 -22.77 21.66 -12.24
C LYS A 62 -22.37 20.28 -12.72
N ARG A 63 -22.63 19.22 -11.92
CA ARG A 63 -22.51 17.83 -12.39
C ARG A 63 -23.45 17.57 -13.57
N MET A 64 -24.68 18.05 -13.45
CA MET A 64 -25.70 17.97 -14.51
C MET A 64 -25.32 18.84 -15.73
N TYR A 65 -24.78 20.04 -15.50
CA TYR A 65 -24.30 20.95 -16.56
C TYR A 65 -23.10 20.37 -17.32
N LYS A 66 -22.14 19.75 -16.62
CA LYS A 66 -20.99 19.07 -17.22
C LYS A 66 -21.40 17.84 -18.03
N ALA A 67 -22.39 17.09 -17.53
CA ALA A 67 -22.98 15.95 -18.23
C ALA A 67 -23.80 16.36 -19.47
N LEU A 68 -24.39 17.56 -19.47
CA LEU A 68 -25.22 18.06 -20.58
C LEU A 68 -24.46 18.93 -21.60
N TYR A 69 -23.41 19.65 -21.19
CA TYR A 69 -22.83 20.76 -21.97
C TYR A 69 -21.28 20.82 -22.05
N GLY A 70 -20.53 19.92 -21.40
CA GLY A 70 -19.05 19.89 -21.48
C GLY A 70 -18.30 20.66 -20.38
N GLU A 71 -17.01 21.02 -20.61
CA GLU A 71 -16.10 21.60 -19.60
C GLU A 71 -16.60 22.94 -19.01
N LEU A 72 -16.43 23.13 -17.70
CA LEU A 72 -16.76 24.36 -16.96
C LEU A 72 -15.73 25.46 -17.22
N LYS A 73 -16.17 26.72 -17.35
CA LYS A 73 -15.28 27.88 -17.56
C LYS A 73 -14.58 28.29 -16.25
N GLU A 74 -13.42 28.95 -16.38
CA GLU A 74 -12.56 29.30 -15.22
C GLU A 74 -13.23 30.21 -14.18
N ASP A 75 -14.13 31.10 -14.61
CA ASP A 75 -14.79 32.07 -13.72
C ASP A 75 -15.92 31.45 -12.87
N ASP A 76 -16.31 30.20 -13.16
CA ASP A 76 -17.44 29.55 -12.49
C ASP A 76 -17.04 28.84 -11.18
N ILE A 77 -15.75 28.66 -10.90
CA ILE A 77 -15.23 27.83 -9.80
C ILE A 77 -14.95 28.69 -8.57
N LYS A 78 -15.82 28.61 -7.56
CA LYS A 78 -15.68 29.37 -6.30
C LYS A 78 -14.94 28.54 -5.25
N PHE A 79 -13.85 29.08 -4.72
CA PHE A 79 -13.16 28.63 -3.51
C PHE A 79 -13.97 29.04 -2.26
N GLY A 80 -14.45 28.05 -1.52
CA GLY A 80 -15.03 28.27 -0.20
C GLY A 80 -13.94 28.31 0.88
N GLU A 81 -14.37 28.49 2.12
CA GLU A 81 -13.44 28.63 3.26
C GLU A 81 -12.61 27.36 3.51
N GLY A 82 -13.21 26.17 3.34
CA GLY A 82 -12.50 24.90 3.48
C GLY A 82 -11.37 24.72 2.46
N GLU A 83 -11.61 25.01 1.17
CA GLU A 83 -10.56 24.91 0.16
C GLU A 83 -9.45 25.94 0.41
N GLN A 84 -9.80 27.16 0.82
CA GLN A 84 -8.81 28.18 1.17
C GLN A 84 -7.91 27.73 2.33
N ARG A 85 -8.51 27.16 3.40
CA ARG A 85 -7.75 26.61 4.53
C ARG A 85 -6.84 25.47 4.11
N PHE A 86 -7.33 24.57 3.25
CA PHE A 86 -6.56 23.45 2.73
C PHE A 86 -5.37 23.89 1.89
N PHE A 87 -5.56 24.73 0.86
CA PHE A 87 -4.44 25.20 0.04
C PHE A 87 -3.45 26.02 0.87
N ARG A 88 -3.93 26.81 1.83
CA ARG A 88 -3.04 27.49 2.77
C ARG A 88 -2.21 26.49 3.57
N ALA A 89 -2.82 25.44 4.12
CA ALA A 89 -2.11 24.40 4.86
C ALA A 89 -1.07 23.67 3.98
N ILE A 90 -1.40 23.38 2.71
CA ILE A 90 -0.44 22.80 1.75
C ILE A 90 0.79 23.70 1.61
N PHE A 91 0.60 25.01 1.46
CA PHE A 91 1.73 25.93 1.35
C PHE A 91 2.50 26.06 2.67
N GLU A 92 1.81 26.17 3.81
CA GLU A 92 2.44 26.33 5.13
C GLU A 92 3.31 25.12 5.51
N ILE A 93 2.86 23.91 5.18
CA ILE A 93 3.55 22.67 5.55
C ILE A 93 4.58 22.28 4.48
N PHE A 94 4.26 22.45 3.20
CA PHE A 94 5.09 21.97 2.08
C PHE A 94 5.65 23.14 1.24
N SER A 95 6.16 24.18 1.91
CA SER A 95 6.58 25.41 1.25
C SER A 95 7.81 25.25 0.34
N GLN A 96 8.66 24.25 0.57
CA GLN A 96 9.98 24.12 -0.05
C GLN A 96 9.98 23.18 -1.25
N SER A 97 11.01 23.29 -2.10
CA SER A 97 11.23 22.36 -3.20
C SER A 97 11.60 20.96 -2.72
N GLU A 98 12.26 20.80 -1.57
CA GLU A 98 12.59 19.48 -1.00
C GLU A 98 11.34 18.70 -0.57
N ASP A 99 10.28 19.40 -0.18
CA ASP A 99 9.03 18.79 0.28
C ASP A 99 8.39 17.90 -0.78
N ILE A 100 8.53 18.23 -2.07
CA ILE A 100 8.00 17.37 -3.12
C ILE A 100 8.69 16.00 -3.14
N ASN A 101 9.99 15.95 -2.82
CA ASN A 101 10.75 14.71 -2.75
C ASN A 101 10.39 13.93 -1.50
N ASN A 102 10.18 14.60 -0.37
CA ASN A 102 9.73 13.97 0.87
C ASN A 102 8.34 13.36 0.70
N LEU A 103 7.39 14.12 0.16
CA LEU A 103 6.05 13.64 -0.17
C LEU A 103 6.07 12.50 -1.21
N LYS A 104 6.89 12.61 -2.26
CA LYS A 104 7.04 11.55 -3.27
C LYS A 104 7.56 10.24 -2.67
N ASN A 105 8.42 10.33 -1.65
CA ASN A 105 8.96 9.19 -0.95
C ASN A 105 8.13 8.79 0.28
N ASN A 106 6.98 9.45 0.51
CA ASN A 106 6.10 9.24 1.65
C ASN A 106 6.80 9.36 3.01
N LYS A 107 7.76 10.30 3.11
CA LYS A 107 8.51 10.60 4.33
C LYS A 107 7.76 11.57 5.24
N TRP A 108 6.61 11.14 5.74
CA TRP A 108 5.81 12.00 6.62
C TRP A 108 6.49 12.25 7.96
N GLU A 109 7.35 11.32 8.41
CA GLU A 109 8.16 11.40 9.63
C GLU A 109 9.00 12.68 9.75
N LEU A 110 9.28 13.36 8.63
CA LEU A 110 10.04 14.62 8.58
C LEU A 110 9.22 15.87 8.95
N TYR A 111 7.90 15.76 9.01
CA TYR A 111 6.99 16.86 9.38
C TYR A 111 6.56 16.72 10.84
N ASP A 112 6.37 17.83 11.54
CA ASP A 112 5.95 17.78 12.94
C ASP A 112 4.54 17.18 13.09
N LEU A 113 4.28 16.48 14.19
CA LEU A 113 3.00 15.81 14.43
C LEU A 113 1.83 16.81 14.44
N GLN A 114 2.00 18.00 15.02
CA GLN A 114 0.96 19.03 15.05
C GLN A 114 0.62 19.53 13.65
N GLN A 115 1.62 19.62 12.76
CA GLN A 115 1.41 19.98 11.35
C GLN A 115 0.59 18.91 10.63
N ARG A 116 0.89 17.63 10.89
CA ARG A 116 0.16 16.50 10.32
C ARG A 116 -1.28 16.43 10.83
N GLU A 117 -1.50 16.61 12.13
CA GLU A 117 -2.84 16.68 12.74
C GLU A 117 -3.65 17.86 12.17
N LYS A 118 -3.04 19.05 12.07
CA LYS A 118 -3.69 20.21 11.47
C LYS A 118 -4.11 19.93 10.03
N LEU A 119 -3.25 19.29 9.23
CA LEU A 119 -3.59 18.92 7.86
C LEU A 119 -4.68 17.85 7.82
N TRP A 120 -4.60 16.84 8.69
CA TRP A 120 -5.57 15.76 8.77
C TRP A 120 -6.98 16.29 9.05
N ASN A 121 -7.16 17.12 10.08
CA ASN A 121 -8.46 17.68 10.41
C ASN A 121 -9.09 18.43 9.23
N ILE A 122 -8.27 19.13 8.43
CA ILE A 122 -8.76 19.80 7.22
C ILE A 122 -9.14 18.77 6.14
N ILE A 123 -8.35 17.70 5.96
CA ILE A 123 -8.64 16.62 5.02
C ILE A 123 -9.93 15.88 5.42
N GLU A 124 -10.10 15.56 6.69
CA GLU A 124 -11.26 14.88 7.27
C GLU A 124 -12.55 15.71 7.07
N ASP A 125 -12.54 16.98 7.50
CA ASP A 125 -13.64 17.94 7.25
C ASP A 125 -14.01 17.99 5.75
N MET A 126 -12.99 17.93 4.90
CA MET A 126 -13.14 17.94 3.46
C MET A 126 -13.77 16.63 2.96
N LEU A 127 -13.28 15.46 3.40
CA LEU A 127 -13.78 14.12 3.03
C LEU A 127 -15.25 13.95 3.41
N GLU A 128 -15.63 14.30 4.65
CA GLU A 128 -17.00 14.22 5.15
C GLU A 128 -17.97 15.09 4.33
N ALA A 129 -17.51 16.26 3.88
CA ALA A 129 -18.34 17.17 3.10
C ALA A 129 -18.61 16.67 1.67
N ASN A 130 -17.92 15.62 1.18
CA ASN A 130 -17.94 15.25 -0.23
C ASN A 130 -17.73 13.75 -0.54
N ASP A 131 -18.83 12.99 -0.46
CA ASP A 131 -18.92 11.58 -0.88
C ASP A 131 -18.44 11.25 -2.32
N SER A 132 -18.28 12.25 -3.20
CA SER A 132 -18.03 12.03 -4.64
C SER A 132 -16.59 12.31 -5.10
N TRP A 133 -15.66 12.55 -4.19
CA TRP A 133 -14.31 12.99 -4.54
C TRP A 133 -13.36 11.86 -4.97
N PHE A 134 -13.57 10.65 -4.45
CA PHE A 134 -12.71 9.49 -4.68
C PHE A 134 -13.43 8.44 -5.53
N VAL A 135 -13.79 8.80 -6.76
CA VAL A 135 -14.38 7.83 -7.69
C VAL A 135 -13.29 6.89 -8.21
N LYS A 136 -13.20 5.71 -7.57
CA LYS A 136 -12.95 4.40 -8.20
C LYS A 136 -11.63 4.14 -8.96
N GLU A 137 -10.50 4.71 -8.57
CA GLU A 137 -9.19 4.30 -9.13
C GLU A 137 -8.12 3.93 -8.09
N LEU A 138 -8.52 3.60 -6.87
CA LEU A 138 -7.71 2.71 -6.06
C LEU A 138 -7.94 1.31 -6.64
N GLY A 139 -6.94 0.71 -7.28
CA GLY A 139 -7.00 -0.57 -7.99
C GLY A 139 -7.40 -1.76 -7.10
N TRP A 140 -6.71 -2.90 -7.19
CA TRP A 140 -7.06 -4.09 -6.39
C TRP A 140 -7.18 -3.79 -4.88
N TRP A 141 -6.41 -2.80 -4.38
CA TRP A 141 -6.39 -2.30 -3.01
C TRP A 141 -7.56 -1.38 -2.62
N GLY A 142 -8.19 -0.71 -3.58
CA GLY A 142 -9.32 0.20 -3.35
C GLY A 142 -10.65 -0.46 -3.02
N ARG A 143 -10.69 -1.79 -3.07
CA ARG A 143 -11.87 -2.55 -2.66
C ARG A 143 -11.87 -2.86 -1.16
N HIS A 144 -10.78 -2.57 -0.44
CA HIS A 144 -10.51 -3.17 0.86
C HIS A 144 -10.21 -2.17 1.99
N TRP A 145 -9.92 -0.90 1.68
CA TRP A 145 -9.72 0.16 2.67
C TRP A 145 -10.48 1.41 2.27
N ASP A 146 -11.15 2.03 3.24
CA ASP A 146 -11.66 3.39 3.08
C ASP A 146 -10.49 4.35 2.80
N VAL A 147 -10.71 5.31 1.91
CA VAL A 147 -9.75 6.37 1.54
C VAL A 147 -9.24 7.08 2.80
N GLU A 148 -10.13 7.31 3.75
CA GLU A 148 -9.82 7.94 5.02
C GLU A 148 -8.75 7.15 5.80
N ASN A 149 -9.01 5.86 6.03
CA ASN A 149 -8.08 4.98 6.74
C ASN A 149 -6.72 4.89 6.01
N TYR A 150 -6.74 4.85 4.68
CA TYR A 150 -5.51 4.82 3.88
C TYR A 150 -4.66 6.09 4.04
N LEU A 151 -5.31 7.25 4.02
CA LEU A 151 -4.62 8.53 4.22
C LEU A 151 -4.16 8.71 5.67
N MET A 152 -4.93 8.23 6.64
CA MET A 152 -4.53 8.18 8.05
C MET A 152 -3.23 7.41 8.23
N GLU A 153 -3.17 6.17 7.75
CA GLU A 153 -1.97 5.34 7.88
C GLU A 153 -0.77 6.01 7.21
N LYS A 154 -0.98 6.61 6.03
CA LYS A 154 0.07 7.32 5.31
C LYS A 154 0.65 8.50 6.09
N ILE A 155 -0.20 9.34 6.70
CA ILE A 155 0.20 10.59 7.35
C ILE A 155 0.79 10.32 8.74
N PHE A 156 0.15 9.43 9.51
CA PHE A 156 0.50 9.20 10.91
C PHE A 156 1.44 8.02 11.09
N VAL A 157 1.36 6.99 10.24
CA VAL A 157 2.16 5.76 10.37
C VAL A 157 2.97 5.47 9.08
N PRO A 158 3.81 6.42 8.63
CA PRO A 158 4.39 6.39 7.29
C PRO A 158 5.29 5.19 7.01
N HIS A 159 5.95 4.63 8.04
CA HIS A 159 6.80 3.44 7.89
C HIS A 159 5.96 2.21 7.49
N LEU A 160 4.88 1.91 8.23
CA LEU A 160 3.99 0.80 7.91
C LEU A 160 3.34 0.98 6.54
N TYR A 161 2.89 2.21 6.26
CA TYR A 161 2.35 2.56 4.96
C TYR A 161 3.32 2.26 3.80
N ARG A 162 4.58 2.69 3.90
CA ARG A 162 5.58 2.45 2.85
C ARG A 162 5.89 0.97 2.70
N ILE A 163 5.97 0.22 3.80
CA ILE A 163 6.21 -1.22 3.75
C ILE A 163 5.04 -1.91 3.07
N ARG A 164 3.80 -1.65 3.52
CA ARG A 164 2.57 -2.16 2.90
C ARG A 164 2.53 -1.92 1.41
N LYS A 165 2.72 -0.67 0.99
CA LYS A 165 2.74 -0.29 -0.43
C LYS A 165 3.78 -1.07 -1.24
N ASN A 166 4.97 -1.30 -0.69
CA ASN A 166 6.02 -2.04 -1.39
C ASN A 166 5.77 -3.57 -1.38
N LEU A 167 5.15 -4.12 -0.33
CA LEU A 167 4.73 -5.54 -0.28
C LEU A 167 3.63 -5.81 -1.31
N SER A 168 2.62 -4.94 -1.38
CA SER A 168 1.56 -4.98 -2.39
C SER A 168 2.12 -5.01 -3.80
N LYS A 169 3.02 -4.08 -4.12
CA LYS A 169 3.69 -4.04 -5.42
C LYS A 169 4.50 -5.32 -5.68
N LEU A 170 5.21 -5.83 -4.68
CA LEU A 170 5.99 -7.05 -4.83
C LEU A 170 5.10 -8.26 -5.11
N LYS A 171 3.95 -8.38 -4.42
CA LYS A 171 2.95 -9.43 -4.64
C LYS A 171 2.46 -9.43 -6.08
N GLU A 172 2.04 -8.26 -6.58
CA GLU A 172 1.62 -8.09 -7.98
C GLU A 172 2.72 -8.50 -8.98
N GLU A 173 3.97 -8.12 -8.74
CA GLU A 173 5.09 -8.47 -9.63
C GLU A 173 5.36 -9.99 -9.63
N ILE A 174 5.30 -10.63 -8.46
CA ILE A 174 5.51 -12.08 -8.33
C ILE A 174 4.38 -12.85 -9.03
N ASP A 175 3.12 -12.48 -8.79
CA ASP A 175 1.95 -13.17 -9.33
C ASP A 175 1.90 -13.13 -10.85
N LEU A 176 2.44 -12.08 -11.47
CA LEU A 176 2.45 -11.93 -12.92
C LEU A 176 3.38 -12.92 -13.63
N TYR A 177 4.43 -13.44 -12.97
CA TYR A 177 5.46 -14.26 -13.64
C TYR A 177 6.07 -15.34 -12.73
N PRO A 178 5.31 -16.39 -12.37
CA PRO A 178 5.78 -17.49 -11.53
C PRO A 178 6.87 -18.37 -12.18
N GLU A 179 7.13 -18.19 -13.49
CA GLU A 179 8.07 -19.01 -14.24
C GLU A 179 9.55 -18.59 -14.06
N ILE A 180 9.81 -17.42 -13.47
CA ILE A 180 11.18 -16.94 -13.24
C ILE A 180 11.83 -17.76 -12.12
N LYS A 181 12.67 -18.73 -12.49
CA LYS A 181 13.35 -19.64 -11.56
C LYS A 181 14.87 -19.68 -11.72
N ASP A 182 15.46 -18.60 -12.24
CA ASP A 182 16.92 -18.54 -12.39
C ASP A 182 17.63 -18.48 -11.03
N GLU A 183 18.83 -19.05 -10.94
CA GLU A 183 19.57 -19.22 -9.69
C GLU A 183 19.82 -17.89 -8.96
N GLU A 184 20.11 -16.81 -9.69
CA GLU A 184 20.29 -15.49 -9.08
C GLU A 184 18.98 -14.99 -8.46
N TYR A 185 17.86 -15.18 -9.14
CA TYR A 185 16.54 -14.81 -8.64
C TYR A 185 16.18 -15.58 -7.36
N ILE A 186 16.37 -16.90 -7.37
CA ILE A 186 16.11 -17.77 -6.21
C ILE A 186 17.02 -17.42 -5.02
N ASN A 187 18.32 -17.19 -5.25
CA ASN A 187 19.24 -16.80 -4.18
C ASN A 187 18.87 -15.47 -3.53
N LYS A 188 18.42 -14.49 -4.34
CA LYS A 188 17.90 -13.23 -3.80
C LYS A 188 16.58 -13.39 -3.08
N ALA A 189 15.69 -14.25 -3.58
CA ALA A 189 14.43 -14.58 -2.92
C ALA A 189 14.68 -15.19 -1.55
N ILE A 190 15.60 -16.16 -1.42
CA ILE A 190 15.99 -16.75 -0.13
C ILE A 190 16.54 -15.69 0.82
N SER A 191 17.42 -14.80 0.37
CA SER A 191 17.95 -13.72 1.22
C SER A 191 16.85 -12.74 1.68
N PHE A 192 15.87 -12.47 0.82
CA PHE A 192 14.73 -11.63 1.15
C PHE A 192 13.75 -12.34 2.10
N GLU A 193 13.49 -13.64 1.90
CA GLU A 193 12.67 -14.48 2.78
C GLU A 193 13.18 -14.43 4.24
N GLN A 194 14.50 -14.49 4.44
CA GLN A 194 15.09 -14.34 5.78
C GLN A 194 14.80 -12.98 6.42
N SER A 195 14.67 -11.94 5.61
CA SER A 195 14.34 -10.60 6.09
C SER A 195 12.85 -10.48 6.42
N LEU A 196 11.98 -11.19 5.68
CA LEU A 196 10.57 -11.34 6.01
C LEU A 196 10.38 -12.11 7.34
N ASP A 197 11.10 -13.21 7.56
CA ASP A 197 11.01 -14.01 8.79
C ASP A 197 11.31 -13.16 10.04
N ARG A 198 12.37 -12.35 9.97
CA ARG A 198 12.72 -11.41 11.03
C ARG A 198 11.62 -10.37 11.24
N TYR A 199 11.13 -9.77 10.15
CA TYR A 199 10.12 -8.72 10.23
C TYR A 199 8.78 -9.22 10.78
N LEU A 200 8.34 -10.42 10.36
CA LEU A 200 7.17 -11.10 10.92
C LEU A 200 7.31 -11.33 12.42
N SER A 201 8.48 -11.81 12.87
CA SER A 201 8.73 -12.04 14.30
C SER A 201 8.59 -10.75 15.12
N ILE A 202 9.08 -9.62 14.59
CA ILE A 202 8.93 -8.29 15.19
C ILE A 202 7.46 -7.86 15.21
N LEU A 203 6.72 -8.05 14.11
CA LEU A 203 5.30 -7.71 14.07
C LEU A 203 4.47 -8.52 15.06
N PHE A 204 4.77 -9.82 15.22
CA PHE A 204 4.10 -10.67 16.21
C PHE A 204 4.40 -10.26 17.64
N GLU A 205 5.66 -9.90 17.95
CA GLU A 205 6.02 -9.30 19.24
C GLU A 205 5.20 -8.04 19.50
N ARG A 206 5.15 -7.13 18.52
CA ARG A 206 4.37 -5.88 18.62
C ARG A 206 2.87 -6.10 18.75
N ALA A 207 2.36 -7.15 18.12
CA ALA A 207 0.97 -7.60 18.28
C ALA A 207 0.67 -8.14 19.69
N GLY A 208 1.70 -8.39 20.52
CA GLY A 208 1.55 -9.01 21.83
C GLY A 208 1.41 -10.52 21.80
N GLU A 209 1.80 -11.17 20.72
CA GLU A 209 1.83 -12.62 20.66
C GLU A 209 3.02 -13.17 21.45
N ASN A 210 2.78 -14.30 22.14
CA ASN A 210 3.79 -14.92 22.98
C ASN A 210 4.88 -15.61 22.12
N ILE A 211 6.10 -15.10 22.17
CA ILE A 211 7.22 -15.63 21.39
C ILE A 211 7.55 -17.09 21.70
N PHE A 212 7.41 -17.52 22.96
CA PHE A 212 7.70 -18.90 23.36
C PHE A 212 6.64 -19.88 22.84
N GLU A 213 5.37 -19.47 22.78
CA GLU A 213 4.31 -20.28 22.15
C GLU A 213 4.55 -20.44 20.65
N ARG A 214 4.98 -19.37 19.96
CA ARG A 214 5.34 -19.43 18.54
C ARG A 214 6.55 -20.33 18.29
N ILE A 215 7.63 -20.16 19.06
CA ILE A 215 8.83 -21.02 19.01
C ILE A 215 8.45 -22.48 19.23
N ASN A 216 7.64 -22.79 20.25
CA ASN A 216 7.21 -24.15 20.53
C ASN A 216 6.40 -24.75 19.37
N THR A 217 5.51 -23.96 18.77
CA THR A 217 4.74 -24.38 17.58
C THR A 217 5.67 -24.68 16.40
N LYS A 218 6.67 -23.84 16.16
CA LYS A 218 7.68 -24.02 15.11
C LYS A 218 8.57 -25.24 15.36
N ILE A 219 8.99 -25.49 16.60
CA ILE A 219 9.74 -26.70 16.98
C ILE A 219 8.91 -27.96 16.73
N ARG A 220 7.61 -27.95 17.06
CA ARG A 220 6.72 -29.10 16.78
C ARG A 220 6.61 -29.36 15.28
N LYS A 221 6.42 -28.30 14.48
CA LYS A 221 6.43 -28.41 13.00
C LYS A 221 7.74 -29.02 12.50
N LEU A 222 8.90 -28.59 13.03
CA LEU A 222 10.20 -29.20 12.69
C LEU A 222 10.26 -30.68 13.08
N GLN A 223 9.82 -31.03 14.28
CA GLN A 223 9.83 -32.43 14.75
C GLN A 223 8.93 -33.31 13.88
N GLN A 224 7.77 -32.80 13.47
CA GLN A 224 6.90 -33.47 12.50
C GLN A 224 7.59 -33.62 11.14
N LEU A 225 8.20 -32.55 10.63
CA LEU A 225 8.91 -32.57 9.34
C LEU A 225 10.15 -33.45 9.35
N ILE A 226 10.85 -33.63 10.46
CA ILE A 226 12.08 -34.45 10.52
C ILE A 226 11.74 -35.90 10.86
N TYR A 227 10.93 -36.11 11.89
CA TYR A 227 10.72 -37.41 12.53
C TYR A 227 9.31 -38.00 12.33
N GLY A 228 8.37 -37.26 11.72
CA GLY A 228 6.99 -37.72 11.52
C GLY A 228 6.17 -37.81 12.82
N ILE A 229 6.63 -37.17 13.89
CA ILE A 229 6.01 -37.29 15.22
C ILE A 229 4.90 -36.24 15.36
N ASN A 230 3.68 -36.70 15.65
CA ASN A 230 2.56 -35.83 16.02
C ASN A 230 2.56 -35.67 17.55
N ILE A 231 3.22 -34.63 18.06
CA ILE A 231 3.40 -34.42 19.51
C ILE A 231 2.22 -33.63 20.06
N GLN A 232 1.52 -34.18 21.06
CA GLN A 232 0.51 -33.46 21.84
C GLN A 232 1.16 -32.37 22.70
N SER A 233 0.42 -31.29 22.96
CA SER A 233 0.89 -30.10 23.66
C SER A 233 1.56 -30.43 24.99
N ILE A 234 2.77 -29.92 25.19
CA ILE A 234 3.36 -29.79 26.53
C ILE A 234 2.71 -28.57 27.18
N GLU A 235 1.90 -28.79 28.21
CA GLU A 235 1.40 -27.76 29.11
C GLU A 235 2.53 -27.27 30.00
N GLY A 236 2.78 -25.97 29.98
CA GLY A 236 3.78 -25.31 30.82
C GLY A 236 4.63 -24.32 30.04
N VAL A 237 4.11 -23.12 29.82
CA VAL A 237 4.91 -21.97 29.38
C VAL A 237 5.43 -21.29 30.64
N VAL A 238 6.75 -21.11 30.74
CA VAL A 238 7.32 -20.22 31.75
C VAL A 238 7.02 -18.80 31.28
N GLU A 239 6.13 -18.10 31.97
CA GLU A 239 5.92 -16.66 31.78
C GLU A 239 7.20 -15.94 32.20
N LYS A 240 8.12 -15.75 31.25
CA LYS A 240 9.15 -14.73 31.36
C LYS A 240 8.59 -13.43 30.78
N ASN A 241 8.59 -12.39 31.59
CA ASN A 241 7.95 -11.10 31.29
C ASN A 241 8.78 -10.21 30.35
N GLU A 242 10.01 -10.59 30.00
CA GLU A 242 10.90 -9.79 29.15
C GLU A 242 11.29 -10.59 27.91
N ILE A 243 10.75 -10.19 26.75
CA ILE A 243 11.16 -10.66 25.42
C ILE A 243 12.38 -9.83 25.00
N THR A 244 13.42 -10.49 24.49
CA THR A 244 14.65 -9.83 24.05
C THR A 244 14.82 -9.92 22.52
N GLN A 245 15.66 -9.04 21.96
CA GLN A 245 16.03 -9.10 20.54
C GLN A 245 16.70 -10.44 20.16
N GLU A 246 17.35 -11.11 21.12
CA GLU A 246 17.93 -12.43 20.91
C GLU A 246 16.84 -13.50 20.71
N ASP A 247 15.71 -13.40 21.41
CA ASP A 247 14.57 -14.29 21.23
C ASP A 247 13.94 -14.14 19.84
N VAL A 248 13.81 -12.90 19.35
CA VAL A 248 13.35 -12.59 17.97
C VAL A 248 14.31 -13.16 16.92
N ASN A 249 15.62 -13.00 17.14
CA ASN A 249 16.64 -13.55 16.24
C ASN A 249 16.65 -15.08 16.24
N PHE A 250 16.38 -15.70 17.38
CA PHE A 250 16.28 -17.15 17.53
C PHE A 250 15.03 -17.68 16.81
N GLU A 251 13.87 -17.05 16.98
CA GLU A 251 12.65 -17.39 16.24
C GLU A 251 12.89 -17.36 14.72
N ALA A 252 13.48 -16.29 14.21
CA ALA A 252 13.82 -16.17 12.80
C ALA A 252 14.87 -17.21 12.34
N ALA A 253 15.75 -17.69 13.24
CA ALA A 253 16.68 -18.78 12.93
C ALA A 253 15.95 -20.13 12.77
N ILE A 254 14.92 -20.38 13.59
CA ILE A 254 14.06 -21.56 13.46
C ILE A 254 13.30 -21.52 12.13
N ASP A 255 12.76 -20.36 11.74
CA ASP A 255 12.06 -20.20 10.45
C ASP A 255 12.96 -20.52 9.27
N ARG A 256 14.22 -20.04 9.30
CA ARG A 256 15.21 -20.39 8.27
C ARG A 256 15.42 -21.89 8.14
N TYR A 257 15.46 -22.60 9.26
CA TYR A 257 15.62 -24.05 9.26
C TYR A 257 14.35 -24.77 8.78
N LEU A 258 13.16 -24.28 9.14
CA LEU A 258 11.88 -24.74 8.62
C LEU A 258 11.79 -24.59 7.10
N ASN A 259 12.10 -23.40 6.57
CA ASN A 259 12.08 -23.11 5.14
C ASN A 259 12.97 -24.11 4.35
N PHE A 260 14.16 -24.43 4.89
CA PHE A 260 15.06 -25.43 4.29
C PHE A 260 14.43 -26.83 4.22
N TRP A 261 13.73 -27.25 5.28
CA TRP A 261 13.05 -28.55 5.32
C TRP A 261 11.83 -28.60 4.42
N ASP A 262 11.05 -27.52 4.34
CA ASP A 262 9.89 -27.41 3.46
C ASP A 262 10.30 -27.51 1.98
N MET A 263 11.39 -26.85 1.57
CA MET A 263 11.94 -27.03 0.22
C MET A 263 12.34 -28.49 -0.04
N ARG A 264 12.93 -29.17 0.95
CA ARG A 264 13.47 -30.52 0.79
C ARG A 264 12.40 -31.61 0.78
N ARG A 265 11.30 -31.45 1.53
CA ARG A 265 10.26 -32.50 1.69
C ARG A 265 8.94 -32.21 1.01
N ASN A 266 8.55 -30.94 0.93
CA ASN A 266 7.21 -30.55 0.50
C ASN A 266 7.20 -29.88 -0.88
N GLU A 267 8.36 -29.74 -1.54
CA GLU A 267 8.55 -29.03 -2.81
C GLU A 267 7.97 -27.60 -2.80
N ASN A 268 7.79 -27.02 -1.60
CA ASN A 268 7.24 -25.69 -1.47
C ASN A 268 8.27 -24.67 -1.96
N ASP A 269 7.92 -23.96 -3.03
CA ASP A 269 8.83 -22.99 -3.63
C ASP A 269 9.02 -21.77 -2.72
N CYS A 270 10.23 -21.21 -2.73
CA CYS A 270 10.60 -20.04 -1.95
C CYS A 270 9.66 -18.85 -2.23
N ILE A 271 9.24 -18.72 -3.49
CA ILE A 271 8.32 -17.66 -3.93
C ILE A 271 6.94 -17.80 -3.29
N ASN A 272 6.38 -19.01 -3.23
CA ASN A 272 5.10 -19.26 -2.57
C ASN A 272 5.18 -18.97 -1.07
N ARG A 273 6.30 -19.31 -0.42
CA ARG A 273 6.49 -18.95 1.00
C ARG A 273 6.59 -17.44 1.22
N ILE A 274 7.25 -16.71 0.31
CA ILE A 274 7.26 -15.25 0.35
C ILE A 274 5.83 -14.70 0.25
N LEU A 275 5.04 -15.17 -0.71
CA LEU A 275 3.63 -14.76 -0.86
C LEU A 275 2.81 -15.02 0.40
N ASN A 276 2.90 -16.23 0.97
CA ASN A 276 2.21 -16.57 2.23
C ASN A 276 2.64 -15.66 3.38
N LYS A 277 3.93 -15.33 3.50
CA LYS A 277 4.45 -14.42 4.53
C LYS A 277 3.96 -12.99 4.34
N ILE A 278 3.80 -12.53 3.09
CA ILE A 278 3.17 -11.24 2.79
C ILE A 278 1.72 -11.25 3.26
N GLU A 279 0.98 -12.32 3.00
CA GLU A 279 -0.41 -12.47 3.46
C GLU A 279 -0.51 -12.53 4.98
N GLU A 280 0.43 -13.17 5.67
CA GLU A 280 0.52 -13.13 7.13
C GLU A 280 0.69 -11.70 7.65
N ILE A 281 1.57 -10.89 7.03
CA ILE A 281 1.73 -9.46 7.39
C ILE A 281 0.42 -8.70 7.16
N GLU A 282 -0.23 -8.89 6.01
CA GLU A 282 -1.51 -8.25 5.69
C GLU A 282 -2.58 -8.61 6.73
N ASN A 283 -2.63 -9.87 7.15
CA ASN A 283 -3.56 -10.34 8.18
C ASN A 283 -3.28 -9.76 9.57
N ILE A 284 -2.01 -9.62 9.95
CA ILE A 284 -1.62 -8.98 11.23
C ILE A 284 -2.07 -7.51 11.24
N TRP A 285 -1.92 -6.82 10.11
CA TRP A 285 -2.27 -5.42 9.95
C TRP A 285 -3.75 -5.15 9.66
N SER A 286 -4.53 -6.18 9.34
CA SER A 286 -5.95 -6.01 9.09
C SER A 286 -6.67 -5.57 10.37
N ILE A 287 -7.49 -4.53 10.22
CA ILE A 287 -8.47 -4.06 11.22
C ILE A 287 -9.85 -4.72 11.01
N TYR A 288 -10.04 -5.40 9.89
CA TYR A 288 -11.28 -6.09 9.53
C TYR A 288 -11.10 -7.60 9.57
N GLU A 289 -12.14 -8.29 10.01
CA GLU A 289 -12.30 -9.72 9.78
C GLU A 289 -12.84 -9.94 8.37
N VAL A 290 -12.13 -10.73 7.57
CA VAL A 290 -12.52 -11.07 6.20
C VAL A 290 -13.35 -12.35 6.22
N LYS A 291 -14.61 -12.25 5.80
CA LYS A 291 -15.52 -13.38 5.65
C LYS A 291 -15.75 -13.68 4.18
N THR A 292 -15.27 -14.83 3.75
CA THR A 292 -15.55 -15.35 2.41
C THR A 292 -16.81 -16.22 2.42
N THR A 293 -17.77 -15.90 1.57
CA THR A 293 -18.98 -16.69 1.33
C THR A 293 -19.12 -16.99 -0.15
N TYR A 294 -19.44 -18.22 -0.52
CA TYR A 294 -19.70 -18.58 -1.92
C TYR A 294 -21.18 -18.42 -2.23
N VAL A 295 -21.50 -17.51 -3.15
CA VAL A 295 -22.88 -17.23 -3.55
C VAL A 295 -23.17 -17.98 -4.86
N PRO A 296 -24.11 -18.93 -4.86
CA PRO A 296 -24.50 -19.66 -6.07
C PRO A 296 -25.18 -18.73 -7.08
N ILE A 297 -24.77 -18.84 -8.34
CA ILE A 297 -25.33 -18.11 -9.47
C ILE A 297 -26.57 -18.89 -9.97
N LYS A 298 -27.76 -18.37 -9.64
CA LYS A 298 -29.02 -18.97 -10.06
C LYS A 298 -29.20 -18.85 -11.59
N GLY A 299 -29.54 -19.95 -12.25
CA GLY A 299 -29.90 -19.99 -13.68
C GLY A 299 -28.83 -20.52 -14.63
N LEU A 300 -27.70 -21.02 -14.12
CA LEU A 300 -26.56 -21.52 -14.92
C LEU A 300 -26.22 -23.00 -14.65
N SER A 301 -27.15 -23.79 -14.10
CA SER A 301 -26.94 -25.23 -13.87
C SER A 301 -27.49 -26.06 -15.02
N ASP A 302 -26.61 -26.67 -15.81
CA ASP A 302 -26.97 -27.83 -16.63
C ASP A 302 -26.87 -29.11 -15.79
N GLU A 303 -27.73 -30.10 -16.08
CA GLU A 303 -27.83 -31.36 -15.34
C GLU A 303 -26.52 -32.15 -15.38
N GLY A 304 -25.69 -32.00 -14.34
CA GLY A 304 -24.50 -32.83 -14.11
C GLY A 304 -23.29 -32.12 -13.53
N GLU A 305 -23.20 -30.79 -13.61
CA GLU A 305 -22.09 -30.02 -13.05
C GLU A 305 -22.57 -29.12 -11.89
N GLY A 306 -21.73 -29.00 -10.85
CA GLY A 306 -22.06 -28.24 -9.64
C GLY A 306 -22.49 -26.80 -9.94
N ILE A 307 -23.38 -26.25 -9.11
CA ILE A 307 -23.92 -24.90 -9.29
C ILE A 307 -22.76 -23.89 -9.32
N PRO A 308 -22.55 -23.12 -10.41
CA PRO A 308 -21.51 -22.11 -10.46
C PRO A 308 -21.72 -21.09 -9.34
N SER A 309 -20.67 -20.75 -8.59
CA SER A 309 -20.72 -19.77 -7.50
C SER A 309 -19.67 -18.69 -7.67
N TYR A 310 -19.98 -17.46 -7.26
CA TYR A 310 -18.97 -16.41 -7.13
C TYR A 310 -18.58 -16.22 -5.66
N GLU A 311 -17.33 -15.83 -5.45
CA GLU A 311 -16.81 -15.49 -4.13
C GLU A 311 -17.33 -14.11 -3.71
N LYS A 312 -18.06 -14.06 -2.60
CA LYS A 312 -18.48 -12.82 -1.94
C LYS A 312 -17.65 -12.63 -0.68
N ILE A 313 -16.84 -11.60 -0.68
CA ILE A 313 -15.99 -11.21 0.44
C ILE A 313 -16.71 -10.11 1.23
N GLU A 314 -16.91 -10.32 2.52
CA GLU A 314 -17.46 -9.36 3.48
C GLU A 314 -16.38 -8.93 4.48
N PHE A 315 -16.30 -7.63 4.76
CA PHE A 315 -15.41 -7.06 5.76
C PHE A 315 -16.23 -6.72 6.99
N VAL A 316 -15.87 -7.30 8.13
CA VAL A 316 -16.57 -7.10 9.40
C VAL A 316 -15.65 -6.41 10.38
N GLU A 317 -16.10 -5.30 10.95
CA GLU A 317 -15.39 -4.62 12.03
C GLU A 317 -15.12 -5.60 13.18
N ASN A 318 -13.86 -5.69 13.60
CA ASN A 318 -13.46 -6.59 14.67
C ASN A 318 -12.59 -5.83 15.68
N LYS A 319 -13.14 -5.56 16.86
CA LYS A 319 -12.47 -4.79 17.91
C LYS A 319 -11.11 -5.38 18.32
N LYS A 320 -10.97 -6.71 18.30
CA LYS A 320 -9.69 -7.37 18.63
C LYS A 320 -8.63 -7.07 17.56
N PHE A 321 -9.02 -7.01 16.29
CA PHE A 321 -8.12 -6.72 15.18
C PHE A 321 -7.70 -5.24 15.22
N GLU A 322 -8.66 -4.35 15.47
CA GLU A 322 -8.41 -2.93 15.67
C GLU A 322 -7.46 -2.66 16.87
N GLU A 323 -7.69 -3.30 18.02
CA GLU A 323 -6.82 -3.19 19.20
C GLU A 323 -5.41 -3.71 18.93
N ARG A 324 -5.28 -4.85 18.23
CA ARG A 324 -3.97 -5.38 17.80
C ARG A 324 -3.25 -4.39 16.88
N TYR A 325 -3.93 -3.86 15.88
CA TYR A 325 -3.34 -2.90 14.95
C TYR A 325 -2.88 -1.62 15.67
N LYS A 326 -3.73 -1.06 16.56
CA LYS A 326 -3.38 0.11 17.40
C LYS A 326 -2.13 -0.14 18.24
N LYS A 327 -1.98 -1.35 18.79
CA LYS A 327 -0.79 -1.74 19.54
C LYS A 327 0.46 -1.72 18.66
N ILE A 328 0.39 -2.32 17.47
CA ILE A 328 1.50 -2.34 16.51
C ILE A 328 1.91 -0.92 16.13
N VAL A 329 0.94 -0.05 15.78
CA VAL A 329 1.19 1.35 15.43
C VAL A 329 1.97 2.06 16.55
N LYS A 330 1.48 1.95 17.79
CA LYS A 330 2.13 2.56 18.96
C LYS A 330 3.58 2.08 19.14
N GLU A 331 3.82 0.78 18.98
CA GLU A 331 5.17 0.23 19.15
C GLU A 331 6.10 0.58 17.99
N THR A 332 5.59 0.65 16.76
CA THR A 332 6.35 1.14 15.59
C THR A 332 6.75 2.60 15.76
N GLU A 333 5.89 3.45 16.30
CA GLU A 333 6.24 4.85 16.59
C GLU A 333 7.32 4.99 17.65
N LEU A 334 7.36 4.09 18.65
CA LEU A 334 8.39 4.08 19.68
C LEU A 334 9.75 3.59 19.16
N ASN A 335 9.75 2.64 18.22
CA ASN A 335 10.96 2.10 17.62
C ASN A 335 10.71 1.67 16.17
N CYS A 336 11.18 2.47 15.21
CA CYS A 336 11.02 2.23 13.77
C CYS A 336 12.29 1.72 13.07
N GLU A 337 13.40 1.48 13.80
CA GLU A 337 14.70 1.15 13.19
C GLU A 337 14.61 -0.13 12.34
N GLU A 338 13.94 -1.15 12.86
CA GLU A 338 13.73 -2.42 12.16
C GLU A 338 12.80 -2.27 10.94
N ASP A 339 11.82 -1.37 11.00
CA ASP A 339 10.93 -1.06 9.87
C ASP A 339 11.72 -0.41 8.74
N GLU A 340 12.64 0.52 9.04
CA GLU A 340 13.51 1.15 8.05
C GLU A 340 14.49 0.15 7.41
N ILE A 341 15.08 -0.73 8.23
CA ILE A 341 15.96 -1.80 7.77
C ILE A 341 15.19 -2.73 6.82
N PHE A 342 13.99 -3.15 7.22
CA PHE A 342 13.15 -4.02 6.39
C PHE A 342 12.69 -3.32 5.12
N GLU A 343 12.21 -2.08 5.20
CA GLU A 343 11.77 -1.27 4.06
C GLU A 343 12.87 -1.17 3.00
N LYS A 344 14.12 -0.93 3.42
CA LYS A 344 15.27 -0.85 2.50
C LYS A 344 15.52 -2.17 1.78
N LYS A 345 15.44 -3.30 2.49
CA LYS A 345 15.62 -4.64 1.90
C LYS A 345 14.48 -4.99 0.95
N LEU A 346 13.25 -4.69 1.35
CA LEU A 346 12.05 -4.87 0.54
C LEU A 346 12.12 -4.06 -0.77
N LYS A 347 12.43 -2.77 -0.69
CA LYS A 347 12.64 -1.94 -1.89
C LYS A 347 13.75 -2.50 -2.78
N GLY A 348 14.85 -2.96 -2.18
CA GLY A 348 15.96 -3.59 -2.91
C GLY A 348 15.52 -4.84 -3.69
N TYR A 349 14.75 -5.72 -3.05
CA TYR A 349 14.24 -6.93 -3.68
C TYR A 349 13.15 -6.65 -4.71
N ALA A 350 12.16 -5.80 -4.40
CA ALA A 350 11.11 -5.42 -5.34
C ALA A 350 11.65 -4.79 -6.63
N ASN A 351 12.65 -3.90 -6.52
CA ASN A 351 13.33 -3.34 -7.70
C ASN A 351 14.16 -4.37 -8.47
N PHE A 352 14.68 -5.39 -7.80
CA PHE A 352 15.36 -6.49 -8.46
C PHE A 352 14.38 -7.38 -9.22
N ALA A 353 13.28 -7.79 -8.58
CA ALA A 353 12.22 -8.58 -9.18
C ALA A 353 11.63 -7.88 -10.41
N HIS A 354 11.24 -6.61 -10.28
CA HIS A 354 10.74 -5.79 -11.38
C HIS A 354 11.71 -5.73 -12.58
N ARG A 355 13.02 -5.59 -12.33
CA ARG A 355 14.03 -5.59 -13.39
C ARG A 355 14.16 -6.95 -14.08
N LYS A 356 14.13 -8.04 -13.32
CA LYS A 356 14.17 -9.41 -13.85
C LYS A 356 12.94 -9.70 -14.71
N ILE A 357 11.76 -9.33 -14.21
CA ILE A 357 10.48 -9.44 -14.93
C ILE A 357 10.50 -8.64 -16.23
N ASN A 358 10.88 -7.36 -16.18
CA ASN A 358 10.99 -6.54 -17.39
C ASN A 358 11.98 -7.11 -18.42
N LYS A 359 13.09 -7.69 -17.96
CA LYS A 359 14.05 -8.36 -18.85
C LYS A 359 13.41 -9.58 -19.51
N TYR A 360 12.78 -10.44 -18.71
CA TYR A 360 12.05 -11.62 -19.21
C TYR A 360 11.00 -11.22 -20.24
N TYR A 361 10.23 -10.16 -19.98
CA TYR A 361 9.22 -9.63 -20.88
C TYR A 361 9.81 -9.20 -22.24
N LYS A 362 10.91 -8.44 -22.23
CA LYS A 362 11.61 -8.03 -23.46
C LYS A 362 12.16 -9.20 -24.26
N GLU A 363 12.62 -10.25 -23.58
CA GLU A 363 13.29 -11.38 -24.21
C GLU A 363 12.31 -12.43 -24.76
N ASN A 364 11.12 -12.59 -24.15
CA ASN A 364 10.20 -13.69 -24.44
C ASN A 364 8.84 -13.27 -25.01
N VAL A 365 8.38 -12.04 -24.75
CA VAL A 365 7.06 -11.56 -25.23
C VAL A 365 7.18 -10.64 -26.45
N PHE A 366 8.26 -9.85 -26.55
CA PHE A 366 8.51 -8.93 -27.66
C PHE A 366 9.49 -9.44 -28.72
N ARG A 367 9.81 -10.73 -28.77
CA ARG A 367 10.45 -11.26 -29.98
C ARG A 367 9.43 -11.18 -31.10
N GLU A 368 9.60 -10.20 -32.00
CA GLU A 368 8.99 -10.25 -33.33
C GLU A 368 9.24 -11.68 -33.87
N PRO A 369 8.22 -12.34 -34.45
CA PRO A 369 8.45 -13.61 -35.10
C PRO A 369 9.60 -13.37 -36.09
N LYS A 370 10.64 -14.21 -36.00
CA LYS A 370 11.70 -14.21 -36.99
C LYS A 370 11.00 -14.22 -38.35
N ASN A 371 11.30 -13.22 -39.16
CA ASN A 371 10.89 -13.16 -40.56
C ASN A 371 11.53 -14.34 -41.29
N ASP A 372 10.98 -15.53 -41.10
CA ASP A 372 11.34 -16.73 -41.84
C ASP A 372 10.63 -16.67 -43.20
N GLY A 373 10.96 -15.66 -44.01
CA GLY A 373 10.74 -15.59 -45.46
C GLY A 373 9.36 -15.91 -46.03
N GLY A 374 8.32 -16.06 -45.20
CA GLY A 374 7.00 -16.48 -45.62
C GLY A 374 6.10 -15.28 -45.77
N LYS A 375 5.83 -14.86 -47.00
CA LYS A 375 4.75 -13.93 -47.32
C LYS A 375 3.44 -14.45 -46.73
N ILE A 376 2.96 -13.82 -45.67
CA ILE A 376 1.56 -13.93 -45.25
C ILE A 376 0.88 -12.64 -45.74
N ASN A 377 0.13 -12.76 -46.83
CA ASN A 377 -0.77 -11.70 -47.28
C ASN A 377 -1.94 -11.63 -46.29
N PHE A 378 -2.13 -10.48 -45.66
CA PHE A 378 -3.38 -10.16 -44.98
C PHE A 378 -4.39 -9.68 -46.01
N LEU A 379 -5.38 -10.53 -46.30
CA LEU A 379 -6.69 -10.18 -46.85
C LEU A 379 -7.68 -11.25 -46.40
N GLU A 380 -8.38 -10.98 -45.29
CA GLU A 380 -9.86 -10.93 -45.16
C GLU A 380 -10.26 -10.60 -43.72
#